data_AF-A0A6A7RUW8-F1
#
_entry.id   AF-A0A6A7RUW8-F1
#
_cell.length_a   1.000
_cell.length_b   1.000
_cell.length_c   1.000
_cell.angle_alpha   90.00
_cell.angle_beta   90.00
_cell.angle_gamma   90.00
#
_symmetry.space_group_name_H-M   'P 1'
#
loop_
_entity.id
_entity.type
_entity.pdbx_description
1 polymer ?
#
loop_
_entity_poly.entity_id
_entity_poly.type
_entity_poly.pdbx_seq_one_letter_code
_entity_poly.pdbx_strand_id
1 'polypeptide(L)'
;MRTEMRSRNRAIVQTVLSGSPAAAVARQFGVSKSRCYQLVHSVCSRLDPELYASLQTPGKRLVPIATLCEFAEAFLERPDVDDDSVTRDSPIHRLTKLSTITLHALTSVDIQTVGDLMNCNIDDLNKIPLLGKEGIRRIQESLRSIKVA
;
A
#
# COMPACT_ATOMS: atom_id res chain seq x y z
N MET A 1 4.40 -8.07 18.22
CA MET A 1 4.53 -9.08 17.15
C MET A 1 4.24 -8.60 15.72
N ARG A 2 3.00 -8.26 15.31
CA ARG A 2 2.74 -7.86 13.89
C ARG A 2 3.46 -6.57 13.47
N THR A 3 3.55 -5.60 14.36
CA THR A 3 4.21 -4.30 14.13
C THR A 3 5.73 -4.43 14.01
N GLU A 4 6.35 -5.27 14.84
CA GLU A 4 7.81 -5.53 14.81
C GLU A 4 8.23 -6.24 13.53
N MET A 5 7.43 -7.22 13.06
CA MET A 5 7.73 -7.94 11.83
C MET A 5 7.66 -7.03 10.59
N ARG A 6 6.82 -6.00 10.62
CA ARG A 6 6.71 -4.98 9.56
C ARG A 6 7.88 -4.00 9.60
N SER A 7 8.22 -3.48 10.78
CA SER A 7 9.41 -2.64 10.99
C SER A 7 10.69 -3.34 10.51
N ARG A 8 10.85 -4.64 10.82
CA ARG A 8 11.97 -5.45 10.34
C ARG A 8 12.00 -5.57 8.82
N ASN A 9 10.86 -5.82 8.18
CA ASN A 9 10.80 -5.94 6.72
C ASN A 9 11.11 -4.60 6.03
N ARG A 10 10.66 -3.48 6.58
CA ARG A 10 11.02 -2.13 6.11
C ARG A 10 12.52 -1.91 6.19
N ALA A 11 13.12 -2.19 7.35
CA ALA A 11 14.56 -2.05 7.52
C ALA A 11 15.33 -2.90 6.50
N ILE A 12 14.88 -4.14 6.22
CA ILE A 12 15.47 -4.98 5.17
C ILE A 12 15.36 -4.30 3.80
N VAL A 13 14.18 -3.85 3.40
CA VAL A 13 13.95 -3.24 2.08
C VAL A 13 14.75 -1.95 1.92
N GLN A 14 14.71 -1.07 2.92
CA GLN A 14 15.45 0.19 2.92
C GLN A 14 16.96 -0.07 2.81
N THR A 15 17.49 -0.98 3.61
CA THR A 15 18.93 -1.30 3.59
C THR A 15 19.37 -1.85 2.22
N VAL A 16 18.54 -2.70 1.58
CA VAL A 16 18.82 -3.22 0.23
C VAL A 16 18.72 -2.12 -0.83
N LEU A 17 17.66 -1.30 -0.81
CA LEU A 17 17.47 -0.22 -1.79
C LEU A 17 18.56 0.85 -1.68
N SER A 18 19.05 1.14 -0.47
CA SER A 18 20.21 2.01 -0.25
C SER A 18 21.55 1.41 -0.72
N GLY A 19 21.53 0.27 -1.42
CA GLY A 19 22.70 -0.31 -2.08
C GLY A 19 23.42 -1.40 -1.29
N SER A 20 22.92 -1.79 -0.10
CA SER A 20 23.57 -2.86 0.66
C SER A 20 23.37 -4.23 -0.02
N PRO A 21 24.42 -5.07 -0.10
CA PRO A 21 24.27 -6.40 -0.68
C PRO A 21 23.25 -7.24 0.07
N ALA A 22 22.26 -7.81 -0.63
CA ALA A 22 21.20 -8.61 -0.03
C ALA A 22 21.71 -9.80 0.82
N ALA A 23 22.90 -10.32 0.53
CA ALA A 23 23.55 -11.36 1.33
C ALA A 23 24.07 -10.87 2.69
N ALA A 24 24.49 -9.60 2.78
CA ALA A 24 24.85 -8.98 4.05
C ALA A 24 23.58 -8.68 4.88
N VAL A 25 22.57 -8.10 4.24
CA VAL A 25 21.27 -7.81 4.88
C VAL A 25 20.60 -9.10 5.38
N ALA A 26 20.61 -10.16 4.58
CA ALA A 26 20.08 -11.47 4.96
C ALA A 26 20.68 -11.98 6.28
N ARG A 27 22.02 -11.90 6.42
CA ARG A 27 22.74 -12.29 7.64
C ARG A 27 22.40 -11.39 8.82
N GLN A 28 22.36 -10.07 8.60
CA GLN A 28 22.05 -9.10 9.64
C GLN A 28 20.66 -9.30 10.25
N PHE A 29 19.66 -9.64 9.43
CA PHE A 29 18.27 -9.76 9.87
C PHE A 29 17.79 -11.19 10.09
N GLY A 30 18.67 -12.19 9.94
CA GLY A 30 18.35 -13.61 10.13
C GLY A 30 17.31 -14.14 9.13
N VAL A 31 17.37 -13.68 7.88
CA VAL A 31 16.46 -14.10 6.80
C VAL A 31 17.23 -14.64 5.61
N SER A 32 16.57 -15.34 4.68
CA SER A 32 17.22 -15.79 3.44
C SER A 32 17.39 -14.64 2.44
N LYS A 33 18.41 -14.74 1.57
CA LYS A 33 18.63 -13.78 0.48
C LYS A 33 17.40 -13.66 -0.43
N SER A 34 16.76 -14.78 -0.75
CA SER A 34 15.52 -14.81 -1.52
C SER A 34 14.38 -14.07 -0.84
N ARG A 35 14.30 -14.14 0.50
CA ARG A 35 13.30 -13.39 1.27
C ARG A 35 13.53 -11.88 1.19
N CYS A 36 14.78 -11.42 1.24
CA CYS A 36 15.10 -10.01 1.01
C CYS A 36 14.58 -9.52 -0.35
N TYR A 37 14.85 -10.26 -1.42
CA TYR A 37 14.38 -9.90 -2.77
C TYR A 37 12.86 -9.90 -2.89
N GLN A 38 12.18 -10.91 -2.34
CA GLN A 38 10.71 -10.94 -2.31
C GLN A 38 10.12 -9.71 -1.62
N LEU A 39 10.71 -9.30 -0.48
CA LEU A 39 10.27 -8.12 0.24
C LEU A 39 10.46 -6.84 -0.60
N VAL A 40 11.63 -6.68 -1.22
CA VAL A 40 11.93 -5.52 -2.07
C VAL A 40 10.95 -5.45 -3.24
N HIS A 41 10.75 -6.55 -3.98
CA HIS A 41 9.80 -6.58 -5.10
C HIS A 41 8.37 -6.28 -4.65
N SER A 42 7.92 -6.93 -3.57
CA SER A 42 6.56 -6.73 -3.05
C SER A 42 6.32 -5.29 -2.59
N VAL A 43 7.32 -4.63 -2.04
CA VAL A 43 7.19 -3.23 -1.60
C VAL A 43 7.23 -2.29 -2.80
N CYS A 44 8.22 -2.41 -3.69
CA CYS A 44 8.34 -1.53 -4.85
C CYS A 44 7.12 -1.63 -5.78
N SER A 45 6.62 -2.85 -6.03
CA SER A 45 5.43 -3.04 -6.89
C SER A 45 4.13 -2.52 -6.28
N ARG A 46 4.06 -2.43 -4.94
CA ARG A 46 2.91 -1.85 -4.23
C ARG A 46 3.00 -0.34 -4.14
N LEU A 47 4.22 0.16 -3.98
CA LEU A 47 4.53 1.56 -3.81
C LEU A 47 4.24 2.38 -5.06
N ASP A 48 4.72 1.88 -6.19
CA ASP A 48 4.53 2.51 -7.48
C ASP A 48 4.41 1.43 -8.56
N PRO A 49 3.20 0.92 -8.81
CA PRO A 49 2.98 -0.14 -9.79
C PRO A 49 3.40 0.27 -11.21
N GLU A 50 3.23 1.54 -11.57
CA GLU A 50 3.54 2.06 -12.90
C GLU A 50 5.04 2.15 -13.13
N LEU A 51 5.77 2.79 -12.20
CA LEU A 51 7.23 2.82 -12.24
C LEU A 51 7.82 1.42 -12.17
N TYR A 52 7.28 0.57 -11.29
CA TYR A 52 7.75 -0.81 -11.19
C TYR A 52 7.52 -1.59 -12.50
N ALA A 53 6.40 -1.37 -13.19
CA ALA A 53 6.14 -1.99 -14.49
C ALA A 53 7.04 -1.42 -15.59
N SER A 54 7.30 -0.11 -15.60
CA SER A 54 8.16 0.53 -16.61
C SER A 54 9.62 0.10 -16.52
N LEU A 55 10.08 -0.30 -15.33
CA LEU A 55 11.43 -0.82 -15.10
C LEU A 55 11.58 -2.30 -15.47
N GLN A 56 10.51 -2.99 -15.87
CA GLN A 56 10.60 -4.39 -16.28
C GLN A 56 11.29 -4.52 -17.64
N THR A 57 12.32 -5.36 -17.67
CA THR A 57 13.00 -5.70 -18.92
C THR A 57 12.19 -6.75 -19.68
N PRO A 58 12.05 -6.64 -21.02
CA PRO A 58 11.44 -7.69 -21.84
C PRO A 58 12.03 -9.07 -21.55
N GLY A 59 11.18 -10.08 -21.37
CA GLY A 59 11.59 -11.45 -21.07
C GLY A 59 11.94 -11.73 -19.61
N LYS A 60 11.89 -10.74 -18.70
CA LYS A 60 12.07 -10.96 -17.26
C LYS A 60 10.76 -10.77 -16.50
N ARG A 61 10.45 -11.72 -15.61
CA ARG A 61 9.26 -11.68 -14.75
C ARG A 61 9.35 -10.65 -13.61
N LEU A 62 10.56 -10.24 -13.24
CA LEU A 62 10.83 -9.30 -12.15
C LEU A 62 11.83 -8.25 -12.61
N VAL A 63 11.70 -7.03 -12.06
CA VAL A 63 12.66 -5.94 -12.25
C VAL A 63 14.01 -6.35 -11.65
N PRO A 64 15.16 -6.06 -12.28
CA PRO A 64 16.45 -6.29 -11.64
C PRO A 64 16.60 -5.47 -10.35
N ILE A 65 17.14 -6.07 -9.28
CA ILE A 65 17.36 -5.36 -8.00
C ILE A 65 18.28 -4.15 -8.18
N ALA A 66 19.31 -4.25 -9.03
CA ALA A 66 20.19 -3.13 -9.34
C ALA A 66 19.40 -1.92 -9.87
N THR A 67 18.47 -2.15 -10.79
CA THR A 67 17.57 -1.11 -11.30
C THR A 67 16.68 -0.56 -10.19
N LEU A 68 16.14 -1.39 -9.29
CA LEU A 68 15.36 -0.86 -8.16
C LEU A 68 16.20 0.00 -7.20
N CYS A 69 17.49 -0.31 -7.02
CA CYS A 69 18.41 0.51 -6.24
C CYS A 69 18.72 1.86 -6.91
N GLU A 70 18.80 1.92 -8.25
CA GLU A 70 18.99 3.18 -8.99
C GLU A 70 17.80 4.15 -8.79
N PHE A 71 16.60 3.60 -8.64
CA PHE A 71 15.37 4.36 -8.38
C PHE A 71 14.99 4.36 -6.89
N ALA A 72 15.95 4.08 -6.00
CA ALA A 72 15.67 3.94 -4.57
C ALA A 72 14.99 5.17 -3.98
N GLU A 73 15.38 6.39 -4.37
CA GLU A 73 14.77 7.63 -3.89
C GLU A 73 13.26 7.65 -4.16
N ALA A 74 12.82 7.28 -5.38
CA ALA A 74 11.41 7.21 -5.74
C ALA A 74 10.60 6.22 -4.87
N PHE A 75 11.26 5.16 -4.39
CA PHE A 75 10.64 4.16 -3.51
C PHE A 75 10.80 4.46 -2.01
N LEU A 76 11.81 5.26 -1.62
CA LEU A 76 12.14 5.56 -0.22
C LEU A 76 11.54 6.88 0.26
N GLU A 77 11.27 7.84 -0.64
CA GLU A 77 10.68 9.14 -0.31
C GLU A 77 9.19 9.07 0.01
N ARG A 78 8.50 7.98 -0.35
CA ARG A 78 7.09 7.76 0.03
C ARG A 78 7.01 7.24 1.47
N PRO A 79 6.65 8.07 2.47
CA PRO A 79 6.67 7.67 3.88
C PRO A 79 5.52 6.72 4.25
N ASP A 80 4.50 6.62 3.39
CA ASP A 80 3.14 6.17 3.77
C ASP A 80 2.85 4.67 3.54
N VAL A 81 3.87 3.86 3.27
CA VAL A 81 3.68 2.43 2.97
C VAL A 81 3.44 1.59 4.23
N ASP A 82 3.90 2.09 5.38
CA ASP A 82 3.85 1.37 6.65
C ASP A 82 2.96 2.03 7.70
N ASP A 83 2.44 3.24 7.45
CA ASP A 83 1.38 3.75 8.28
C ASP A 83 0.06 3.09 7.84
N ASP A 84 -0.25 1.93 8.41
CA ASP A 84 -1.59 1.33 8.34
C ASP A 84 -2.64 2.24 9.03
N SER A 85 -2.22 3.35 9.68
CA SER A 85 -3.17 4.41 9.98
C SER A 85 -3.69 4.97 8.67
N VAL A 86 -4.96 4.68 8.44
CA VAL A 86 -5.69 5.25 7.33
C VAL A 86 -5.85 6.73 7.67
N THR A 87 -5.11 7.61 7.00
CA THR A 87 -5.26 9.06 7.16
C THR A 87 -6.38 9.59 6.27
N ARG A 88 -6.72 10.88 6.37
CA ARG A 88 -7.73 11.49 5.48
C ARG A 88 -7.30 11.44 4.01
N ASP A 89 -6.02 11.63 3.72
CA ASP A 89 -5.53 11.65 2.35
C ASP A 89 -5.27 10.24 1.79
N SER A 90 -5.48 9.20 2.60
CA SER A 90 -5.33 7.82 2.17
C SER A 90 -6.37 7.46 1.10
N PRO A 91 -5.98 6.71 0.05
CA PRO A 91 -6.92 6.18 -0.93
C PRO A 91 -7.98 5.26 -0.30
N ILE A 92 -9.22 5.30 -0.80
CA ILE A 92 -10.33 4.48 -0.24
C ILE A 92 -10.07 2.98 -0.31
N HIS A 93 -9.25 2.50 -1.25
CA HIS A 93 -8.89 1.08 -1.34
C HIS A 93 -8.06 0.59 -0.14
N ARG A 94 -7.54 1.49 0.71
CA ARG A 94 -6.91 1.13 1.99
C ARG A 94 -7.93 0.68 3.04
N LEU A 95 -9.23 0.94 2.84
CA LEU A 95 -10.32 0.46 3.69
C LEU A 95 -10.63 -1.02 3.42
N THR A 96 -9.76 -1.91 3.93
CA THR A 96 -9.82 -3.37 3.70
C THR A 96 -11.11 -4.07 4.16
N LYS A 97 -11.95 -3.40 4.96
CA LYS A 97 -13.27 -3.90 5.39
C LYS A 97 -14.37 -3.67 4.34
N LEU A 98 -14.12 -2.84 3.32
CA LEU A 98 -15.04 -2.60 2.23
C LEU A 98 -14.95 -3.71 1.19
N SER A 99 -16.11 -4.07 0.64
CA SER A 99 -16.15 -5.00 -0.48
C SER A 99 -15.66 -4.34 -1.76
N THR A 100 -15.17 -5.13 -2.72
CA THR A 100 -14.77 -4.63 -4.04
C THR A 100 -15.90 -3.88 -4.75
N ILE A 101 -17.14 -4.34 -4.59
CA ILE A 101 -18.33 -3.69 -5.16
C ILE A 101 -18.53 -2.31 -4.52
N THR A 102 -18.39 -2.20 -3.20
CA THR A 102 -18.47 -0.93 -2.46
C THR A 102 -17.38 0.03 -2.90
N LEU A 103 -16.14 -0.43 -3.03
CA LEU A 103 -15.03 0.40 -3.50
C LEU A 103 -15.28 0.91 -4.91
N HIS A 104 -15.72 0.03 -5.82
CA HIS A 104 -16.03 0.41 -7.21
C HIS A 104 -17.17 1.43 -7.28
N ALA A 105 -18.22 1.26 -6.47
CA ALA A 105 -19.33 2.20 -6.41
C ALA A 105 -18.86 3.60 -5.95
N LEU A 106 -18.00 3.67 -4.93
CA LEU A 106 -17.42 4.93 -4.45
C LEU A 106 -16.52 5.59 -5.51
N THR A 107 -15.63 4.83 -6.16
CA THR A 107 -14.78 5.39 -7.24
C THR A 107 -15.60 5.89 -8.43
N SER A 108 -16.77 5.28 -8.71
CA SER A 108 -17.62 5.70 -9.83
C SER A 108 -18.28 7.08 -9.64
N VAL A 109 -18.27 7.59 -8.41
CA VAL A 109 -18.78 8.93 -8.06
C VAL A 109 -17.65 9.86 -7.58
N ASP A 110 -16.43 9.58 -8.01
CA ASP A 110 -15.22 10.38 -7.74
C ASP A 110 -14.82 10.49 -6.26
N ILE A 111 -15.24 9.52 -5.43
CA ILE A 111 -14.74 9.38 -4.06
C ILE A 111 -13.47 8.53 -4.14
N GLN A 112 -12.31 9.17 -4.08
CA GLN A 112 -11.01 8.49 -4.25
C GLN A 112 -10.23 8.38 -2.94
N THR A 113 -10.45 9.32 -2.01
CA THR A 113 -9.77 9.35 -0.71
C THR A 113 -10.72 9.12 0.46
N VAL A 114 -10.15 8.77 1.61
CA VAL A 114 -10.88 8.62 2.87
C VAL A 114 -11.49 9.96 3.31
N GLY A 115 -10.81 11.08 3.02
CA GLY A 115 -11.27 12.43 3.26
C GLY A 115 -12.53 12.76 2.47
N ASP A 116 -12.56 12.40 1.18
CA ASP A 116 -13.75 12.53 0.34
C ASP A 116 -14.92 11.76 0.94
N LEU A 117 -14.66 10.52 1.38
CA LEU A 117 -15.66 9.66 1.99
C LEU A 117 -16.15 10.20 3.35
N MET A 118 -15.28 10.81 4.15
CA MET A 118 -15.63 11.42 5.44
C MET A 118 -16.42 12.72 5.30
N ASN A 119 -16.21 13.45 4.19
CA ASN A 119 -16.93 14.69 3.88
C ASN A 119 -18.27 14.42 3.19
N CYS A 120 -18.48 13.20 2.68
CA CYS A 120 -19.72 12.80 2.04
C CYS A 120 -20.84 12.61 3.08
N ASN A 121 -22.01 13.19 2.83
CA ASN A 121 -23.17 12.99 3.70
C ASN A 121 -23.82 11.62 3.43
N ILE A 122 -24.58 11.12 4.41
CA ILE A 122 -25.25 9.81 4.29
C ILE A 122 -26.29 9.80 3.16
N ASP A 123 -26.95 10.94 2.91
CA ASP A 123 -27.99 11.04 1.88
C ASP A 123 -27.43 10.90 0.46
N ASP A 124 -26.21 11.36 0.23
CA ASP A 124 -25.48 11.26 -1.03
C ASP A 124 -24.92 9.86 -1.20
N LEU A 125 -24.44 9.23 -0.11
CA LEU A 125 -24.08 7.81 -0.13
C LEU A 125 -25.28 6.91 -0.51
N ASN A 126 -26.48 7.23 -0.01
CA ASN A 126 -27.70 6.49 -0.37
C ASN A 126 -28.10 6.64 -1.84
N LYS A 127 -27.64 7.69 -2.53
CA LYS A 127 -27.90 7.90 -3.97
C LYS A 127 -26.93 7.12 -4.86
N ILE A 128 -25.83 6.60 -4.32
CA ILE A 128 -24.83 5.86 -5.08
C ILE A 128 -25.42 4.51 -5.51
N PRO A 129 -25.50 4.22 -6.83
CA PRO A 129 -25.95 2.93 -7.33
C PRO A 129 -25.08 1.80 -6.77
N LEU A 130 -25.68 0.66 -6.42
CA LEU A 130 -25.01 -0.52 -5.83
C LEU A 130 -24.55 -0.35 -4.38
N LEU A 131 -24.72 0.83 -3.78
CA LEU A 131 -24.43 1.04 -2.36
C LEU A 131 -25.67 0.77 -1.49
N GLY A 132 -25.84 -0.49 -1.10
CA GLY A 132 -26.92 -0.89 -0.18
C GLY A 132 -26.66 -0.47 1.27
N LYS A 133 -27.68 -0.59 2.12
CA LYS A 133 -27.60 -0.31 3.58
C LYS A 133 -26.42 -1.00 4.27
N GLU A 134 -26.11 -2.23 3.88
CA GLU A 134 -24.98 -2.99 4.42
C GLU A 134 -23.62 -2.43 3.98
N GLY A 135 -23.52 -1.89 2.75
CA GLY A 135 -22.32 -1.20 2.28
C GLY A 135 -22.06 0.08 3.09
N ILE A 136 -23.11 0.87 3.33
CA ILE A 136 -23.06 2.08 4.15
C ILE A 136 -22.65 1.75 5.59
N ARG A 137 -23.23 0.70 6.18
CA ARG A 137 -22.87 0.23 7.52
C ARG A 137 -21.38 -0.10 7.63
N ARG A 138 -20.83 -0.84 6.66
CA ARG A 138 -19.41 -1.20 6.62
C ARG A 138 -18.49 0.01 6.40
N ILE A 139 -18.93 1.00 5.62
CA ILE A 139 -18.22 2.29 5.49
C ILE A 139 -18.12 2.95 6.86
N GLN A 140 -19.23 3.10 7.57
CA GLN A 140 -19.24 3.70 8.90
C GLN A 140 -18.36 2.95 9.91
N GLU A 141 -18.41 1.61 9.91
CA GLU A 141 -17.54 0.78 10.76
C GLU A 141 -16.05 0.93 10.41
N SER A 142 -15.75 1.06 9.11
CA SER A 142 -14.38 1.28 8.63
C SER A 142 -13.87 2.63 9.10
N LEU A 143 -14.64 3.69 8.91
CA LEU A 143 -14.31 5.05 9.33
C LEU A 143 -14.17 5.18 10.85
N ARG A 144 -15.03 4.53 11.65
CA ARG A 144 -14.90 4.53 13.13
C ARG A 144 -13.64 3.83 13.63
N SER A 145 -13.11 2.88 12.88
CA SER A 145 -11.86 2.21 13.24
C SER A 145 -10.60 3.01 12.88
N ILE A 146 -10.77 4.12 12.17
CA ILE A 146 -9.70 5.06 11.89
C ILE A 146 -9.51 5.93 13.12
N LYS A 147 -8.35 5.78 13.79
CA LYS A 147 -7.92 6.76 14.79
C LYS A 147 -7.56 8.03 14.04
N VAL A 148 -8.46 9.01 14.07
CA VAL A 148 -8.13 10.38 13.69
C VAL A 148 -7.12 10.87 14.73
N ALA A 149 -5.84 10.84 14.36
CA ALA A 149 -4.77 11.50 15.10
C ALA A 149 -4.69 12.96 14.66
#